data_AF-A0A089NQF8-F1
#
_entry.id   AF-A0A089NQF8-F1
#
_cell.length_a   1.000
_cell.length_b   1.000
_cell.length_c   1.000
_cell.angle_alpha   90.00
_cell.angle_beta   90.00
_cell.angle_gamma   90.00
#
_symmetry.space_group_name_H-M   'P 1'
#
loop_
_entity.id
_entity.type
_entity.pdbx_description
1 polymer ?
#
loop_
_entity_poly.entity_id
_entity_poly.type
_entity_poly.pdbx_seq_one_letter_code
_entity_poly.pdbx_strand_id
1 'polypeptide(L)'
;MQDLDKALADIVAIRSQIARDTAFRGLGAATVAGTGFLALACAAGQALWLGDPAARPGLFFGLWIAAALAAFMMIGVEAVRRSRRLHSGLADAMVWNAIEVFLPAAGAGACLALVVARFAPDEVWMLPGLWQVLVGLGLFASSRILPRAVQGVGAWYLLAGLAVLAVSAETRALSPWTMGLPFLLGQAWLAGIIHHAARAFDDDR
;
A
#
# COMPACT_ATOMS: atom_id res chain seq x y z
N MET A 1 -27.84 -31.42 12.92
CA MET A 1 -26.40 -31.12 12.73
C MET A 1 -26.22 -30.13 11.57
N GLN A 2 -26.76 -30.42 10.38
CA GLN A 2 -26.67 -29.53 9.21
C GLN A 2 -27.22 -28.10 9.42
N ASP A 3 -28.32 -27.93 10.18
CA ASP A 3 -28.87 -26.61 10.47
C ASP A 3 -28.04 -25.80 11.48
N LEU A 4 -27.31 -26.48 12.37
CA LEU A 4 -26.40 -25.83 13.32
C LEU A 4 -25.15 -25.33 12.60
N ASP A 5 -24.59 -26.14 11.70
CA ASP A 5 -23.45 -25.74 10.87
C ASP A 5 -23.81 -24.58 9.94
N LYS A 6 -25.04 -24.59 9.40
CA LYS A 6 -25.58 -23.50 8.57
C LYS A 6 -25.80 -22.22 9.38
N ALA A 7 -26.40 -22.32 10.57
CA ALA A 7 -26.57 -21.18 11.47
C ALA A 7 -25.23 -20.59 11.93
N LEU A 8 -24.23 -21.43 12.22
CA LEU A 8 -22.87 -20.99 12.55
C LEU A 8 -22.20 -20.31 11.35
N ALA A 9 -22.34 -20.86 10.14
CA ALA A 9 -21.84 -20.26 8.91
C ALA A 9 -22.50 -18.89 8.63
N ASP A 10 -23.82 -18.78 8.82
CA ASP A 10 -24.55 -17.52 8.66
C ASP A 10 -24.14 -16.49 9.70
N ILE A 11 -23.96 -16.88 10.96
CA ILE A 11 -23.44 -15.99 12.02
C ILE A 11 -22.02 -15.53 11.68
N VAL A 12 -21.15 -16.42 11.19
CA VAL A 12 -19.80 -16.05 10.76
C VAL A 12 -19.85 -15.11 9.55
N ALA A 13 -20.73 -15.36 8.59
CA ALA A 13 -20.92 -14.52 7.42
C ALA A 13 -21.42 -13.12 7.81
N ILE A 14 -22.46 -13.02 8.64
CA ILE A 14 -23.01 -11.77 9.17
C ILE A 14 -21.95 -11.03 9.99
N ARG A 15 -21.22 -11.73 10.86
CA ARG A 15 -20.16 -11.11 11.68
C ARG A 15 -18.99 -10.64 10.81
N SER A 16 -18.69 -11.33 9.71
CA SER A 16 -17.69 -10.90 8.73
C SER A 16 -18.16 -9.69 7.92
N GLN A 17 -19.45 -9.61 7.59
CA GLN A 17 -20.07 -8.49 6.89
C GLN A 17 -20.07 -7.24 7.80
N ILE A 18 -20.52 -7.39 9.05
CA ILE A 18 -20.51 -6.33 10.07
C ILE A 18 -19.08 -5.91 10.41
N ALA A 19 -18.12 -6.85 10.47
CA ALA A 19 -16.71 -6.53 10.63
C ALA A 19 -16.16 -5.72 9.47
N ARG A 20 -16.52 -6.05 8.22
CA ARG A 20 -16.14 -5.26 7.03
C ARG A 20 -16.72 -3.85 7.10
N ASP A 21 -18.00 -3.68 7.45
CA ASP A 21 -18.63 -2.35 7.57
C ASP A 21 -18.09 -1.53 8.76
N THR A 22 -17.82 -2.16 9.90
CA THR A 22 -17.27 -1.48 11.09
C THR A 22 -15.77 -1.21 10.98
N ALA A 23 -15.03 -1.99 10.19
CA ALA A 23 -13.58 -1.84 10.00
C ALA A 23 -13.20 -0.60 9.17
N PHE A 24 -14.09 -0.10 8.31
CA PHE A 24 -13.89 1.15 7.57
C PHE A 24 -14.30 2.41 8.34
N ARG A 25 -14.79 2.27 9.59
CA ARG A 25 -15.08 3.40 10.47
C ARG A 25 -13.78 4.09 10.91
N GLY A 26 -13.57 5.31 10.41
CA GLY A 26 -12.60 6.28 10.92
C GLY A 26 -11.12 5.92 10.81
N LEU A 27 -10.76 4.80 10.18
CA LEU A 27 -9.37 4.39 10.09
C LEU A 27 -8.61 5.22 9.06
N GLY A 28 -7.50 5.82 9.44
CA GLY A 28 -6.32 5.90 8.57
C GLY A 28 -6.43 6.58 7.21
N ALA A 29 -7.56 7.17 6.77
CA ALA A 29 -7.64 7.89 5.51
C ALA A 29 -6.64 9.06 5.50
N ALA A 30 -6.55 9.80 6.61
CA ALA A 30 -5.54 10.83 6.81
C ALA A 30 -4.11 10.25 6.85
N THR A 31 -3.91 9.11 7.51
CA THR A 31 -2.61 8.43 7.59
C THR A 31 -2.14 7.95 6.22
N VAL A 32 -3.02 7.32 5.44
CA VAL A 32 -2.82 6.82 4.07
C VAL A 32 -2.60 8.00 3.12
N ALA A 33 -3.41 9.06 3.20
CA ALA A 33 -3.12 10.28 2.45
C ALA A 33 -1.74 10.85 2.82
N GLY A 34 -1.40 10.82 4.11
CA GLY A 34 -0.10 11.22 4.64
C GLY A 34 1.08 10.44 4.05
N THR A 35 0.95 9.13 3.82
CA THR A 35 2.00 8.33 3.16
C THR A 35 2.14 8.71 1.68
N GLY A 36 1.05 9.08 1.01
CA GLY A 36 1.08 9.64 -0.35
C GLY A 36 1.81 10.99 -0.40
N PHE A 37 1.50 11.90 0.54
CA PHE A 37 2.22 13.18 0.67
C PHE A 37 3.69 13.00 1.03
N LEU A 38 4.02 12.01 1.87
CA LEU A 38 5.39 11.65 2.18
C LEU A 38 6.15 11.19 0.92
N ALA A 39 5.53 10.37 0.07
CA ALA A 39 6.11 9.95 -1.20
C ALA A 39 6.33 11.13 -2.15
N LEU A 40 5.36 12.05 -2.24
CA LEU A 40 5.50 13.29 -3.01
C LEU A 40 6.63 14.17 -2.47
N ALA A 41 6.70 14.37 -1.15
CA ALA A 41 7.75 15.16 -0.51
C ALA A 41 9.13 14.54 -0.73
N CYS A 42 9.25 13.22 -0.67
CA CYS A 42 10.47 12.50 -0.98
C CYS A 42 10.88 12.71 -2.45
N ALA A 43 9.95 12.56 -3.39
CA ALA A 43 10.22 12.78 -4.81
C ALA A 43 10.60 14.23 -5.13
N ALA A 44 9.89 15.20 -4.56
CA ALA A 44 10.20 16.62 -4.71
C ALA A 44 11.56 16.96 -4.10
N GLY A 45 11.87 16.42 -2.92
CA GLY A 45 13.17 16.64 -2.30
C GLY A 45 14.32 16.03 -3.08
N GLN A 46 14.13 14.86 -3.67
CA GLN A 46 15.10 14.29 -4.58
C GLN A 46 15.25 15.15 -5.85
N ALA A 47 14.17 15.59 -6.46
CA ALA A 47 14.22 16.42 -7.66
C ALA A 47 14.93 17.77 -7.44
N LEU A 48 14.79 18.38 -6.25
CA LEU A 48 15.37 19.68 -5.93
C LEU A 48 16.81 19.61 -5.39
N TRP A 49 17.16 18.55 -4.66
CA TRP A 49 18.43 18.50 -3.91
C TRP A 49 19.36 17.35 -4.27
N LEU A 50 18.88 16.26 -4.90
CA LEU A 50 19.71 15.09 -5.18
C LEU A 50 20.71 15.30 -6.32
N GLY A 51 20.38 16.19 -7.28
CA GLY A 51 21.13 16.32 -8.52
C GLY A 51 20.87 15.11 -9.43
N ASP A 52 21.92 14.55 -10.03
CA ASP A 52 21.82 13.37 -10.90
C ASP A 52 21.56 12.08 -10.08
N PRO A 53 20.37 11.46 -10.19
CA PRO A 53 20.03 10.24 -9.46
C PRO A 53 20.88 9.03 -9.89
N ALA A 54 21.37 9.01 -11.14
CA ALA A 54 22.20 7.93 -11.65
C ALA A 54 23.61 7.96 -11.06
N ALA A 55 24.11 9.14 -10.67
CA ALA A 55 25.40 9.30 -10.01
C ALA A 55 25.38 8.86 -8.54
N ARG A 56 24.20 8.80 -7.90
CA ARG A 56 24.03 8.48 -6.47
C ARG A 56 22.86 7.51 -6.19
N PRO A 57 22.85 6.31 -6.80
CA PRO A 57 21.73 5.37 -6.67
C PRO A 57 21.51 4.93 -5.22
N GLY A 58 22.57 4.74 -4.43
CA GLY A 58 22.44 4.38 -3.01
C GLY A 58 21.66 5.41 -2.19
N LEU A 59 21.89 6.71 -2.42
CA LEU A 59 21.17 7.78 -1.72
C LEU A 59 19.73 7.93 -2.26
N PHE A 60 19.54 7.71 -3.57
CA PHE A 60 18.21 7.66 -4.18
C PHE A 60 17.33 6.59 -3.52
N PHE A 61 17.78 5.33 -3.48
CA PHE A 61 17.01 4.25 -2.86
C PHE A 61 16.96 4.34 -1.34
N GLY A 62 18.02 4.83 -0.69
CA GLY A 62 18.04 5.03 0.76
C GLY A 62 16.94 5.96 1.25
N LEU A 63 16.68 7.06 0.53
CA LEU A 63 15.56 7.97 0.82
C LEU A 63 14.19 7.31 0.62
N TRP A 64 14.04 6.48 -0.42
CA TRP A 64 12.80 5.72 -0.64
C TRP A 64 12.56 4.66 0.42
N ILE A 65 13.60 3.96 0.86
CA ILE A 65 13.52 3.00 1.97
C ILE A 65 13.13 3.71 3.27
N ALA A 66 13.75 4.86 3.56
CA ALA A 66 13.40 5.67 4.73
C ALA A 66 11.93 6.14 4.67
N ALA A 67 11.47 6.60 3.51
CA ALA A 67 10.07 6.98 3.30
C ALA A 67 9.11 5.79 3.48
N ALA A 68 9.46 4.61 2.97
CA ALA A 68 8.67 3.39 3.15
C ALA A 68 8.59 2.98 4.63
N LEU A 69 9.70 3.00 5.36
CA LEU A 69 9.73 2.71 6.79
C LEU A 69 8.88 3.71 7.59
N ALA A 70 8.98 5.00 7.29
CA ALA A 70 8.14 6.03 7.91
C ALA A 70 6.65 5.81 7.58
N ALA A 71 6.30 5.47 6.34
CA ALA A 71 4.93 5.12 5.96
C ALA A 71 4.39 3.90 6.72
N PHE A 72 5.18 2.81 6.81
CA PHE A 72 4.81 1.63 7.60
C PHE A 72 4.65 1.97 9.08
N MET A 73 5.52 2.82 9.63
CA MET A 73 5.43 3.26 11.01
C MET A 73 4.16 4.09 11.26
N MET A 74 3.83 5.02 10.36
CA MET A 74 2.59 5.81 10.43
C MET A 74 1.35 4.90 10.43
N ILE A 75 1.29 3.95 9.50
CA ILE A 75 0.18 2.99 9.39
C ILE A 75 0.13 2.08 10.62
N GLY A 76 1.27 1.56 11.09
CA GLY A 76 1.37 0.67 12.24
C GLY A 76 0.99 1.34 13.56
N VAL A 77 1.44 2.59 13.78
CA VAL A 77 1.06 3.38 14.97
C VAL A 77 -0.45 3.63 14.97
N GLU A 78 -1.04 3.96 13.83
CA GLU A 78 -2.49 4.16 13.72
C GLU A 78 -3.27 2.86 13.97
N ALA A 79 -2.80 1.74 13.42
CA ALA A 79 -3.39 0.42 13.65
C ALA A 79 -3.36 0.04 15.15
N VAL A 80 -2.23 0.25 15.84
CA VAL A 80 -2.10 -0.04 17.29
C VAL A 80 -2.95 0.91 18.13
N ARG A 81 -2.96 2.22 17.81
CA ARG A 81 -3.78 3.21 18.52
C ARG A 81 -5.26 2.88 18.39
N ARG A 82 -5.70 2.41 17.22
CA ARG A 82 -7.07 1.94 17.01
C ARG A 82 -7.38 0.72 17.84
N SER A 83 -6.54 -0.33 17.75
CA SER A 83 -6.73 -1.58 18.47
C SER A 83 -6.96 -1.33 19.97
N ARG A 84 -6.22 -0.38 20.54
CA ARG A 84 -6.37 0.03 21.95
C ARG A 84 -7.64 0.82 22.25
N ARG A 85 -8.20 1.56 21.29
CA ARG A 85 -9.38 2.43 21.47
C ARG A 85 -10.70 1.73 21.16
N LEU A 86 -10.72 0.85 20.17
CA LEU A 86 -11.91 0.12 19.73
C LEU A 86 -11.77 -1.34 20.15
N HIS A 87 -12.53 -1.79 21.16
CA HIS A 87 -12.61 -3.18 21.61
C HIS A 87 -13.35 -4.08 20.59
N SER A 88 -13.00 -3.99 19.31
CA SER A 88 -13.57 -4.81 18.24
C SER A 88 -12.46 -5.66 17.62
N GLY A 89 -12.13 -6.80 18.25
CA GLY A 89 -11.06 -7.71 17.82
C GLY A 89 -11.18 -8.21 16.36
N LEU A 90 -12.35 -8.05 15.73
CA LEU A 90 -12.57 -8.36 14.32
C LEU A 90 -11.89 -7.36 13.35
N ALA A 91 -11.88 -6.07 13.68
CA ALA A 91 -11.21 -5.06 12.84
C ALA A 91 -9.69 -5.21 12.88
N ASP A 92 -9.14 -5.55 14.06
CA ASP A 92 -7.72 -5.85 14.24
C ASP A 92 -7.31 -7.11 13.49
N ALA A 93 -8.11 -8.17 13.58
CA ALA A 93 -7.86 -9.41 12.85
C ALA A 93 -7.84 -9.21 11.32
N MET A 94 -8.70 -8.33 10.80
CA MET A 94 -8.70 -8.01 9.36
C MET A 94 -7.47 -7.19 8.93
N VAL A 95 -7.05 -6.20 9.73
CA VAL A 95 -5.82 -5.43 9.45
C VAL A 95 -4.60 -6.33 9.53
N TRP A 96 -4.51 -7.21 10.53
CA TRP A 96 -3.41 -8.16 10.62
C TRP A 96 -3.37 -9.13 9.44
N ASN A 97 -4.52 -9.69 9.06
CA ASN A 97 -4.61 -10.60 7.92
C ASN A 97 -4.24 -9.89 6.60
N ALA A 98 -4.60 -8.62 6.43
CA ALA A 98 -4.16 -7.82 5.28
C ALA A 98 -2.63 -7.61 5.26
N ILE A 99 -2.02 -7.36 6.42
CA ILE A 99 -0.56 -7.25 6.54
C ILE A 99 0.10 -8.60 6.24
N GLU A 100 -0.42 -9.71 6.78
CA GLU A 100 0.10 -11.06 6.51
C GLU A 100 0.05 -11.43 5.03
N VAL A 101 -1.03 -11.04 4.32
CA VAL A 101 -1.15 -11.28 2.89
C VAL A 101 -0.23 -10.36 2.07
N PHE A 102 0.05 -9.16 2.55
CA PHE A 102 0.94 -8.21 1.87
C PHE A 102 2.43 -8.49 2.12
N LEU A 103 2.78 -9.03 3.29
CA LEU A 103 4.15 -9.23 3.74
C LEU A 103 5.02 -10.05 2.76
N PRO A 104 4.53 -11.14 2.12
CA PRO A 104 5.29 -11.85 1.11
C PRO A 104 5.64 -10.98 -0.10
N ALA A 105 4.74 -10.11 -0.55
CA ALA A 105 4.99 -9.22 -1.68
C ALA A 105 6.03 -8.14 -1.31
N ALA A 106 5.90 -7.55 -0.13
CA ALA A 106 6.89 -6.60 0.39
C ALA A 106 8.27 -7.24 0.58
N GLY A 107 8.31 -8.44 1.15
CA GLY A 107 9.54 -9.23 1.33
C GLY A 107 10.21 -9.57 0.01
N ALA A 108 9.44 -10.02 -0.98
CA ALA A 108 9.95 -10.26 -2.33
C ALA A 108 10.53 -8.99 -2.96
N GLY A 109 9.88 -7.83 -2.77
CA GLY A 109 10.37 -6.55 -3.27
C GLY A 109 11.69 -6.13 -2.60
N ALA A 110 11.82 -6.30 -1.29
CA ALA A 110 13.06 -6.05 -0.57
C ALA A 110 14.19 -6.98 -1.04
N CYS A 111 13.91 -8.28 -1.20
CA CYS A 111 14.86 -9.24 -1.73
C CYS A 111 15.30 -8.88 -3.16
N LEU A 112 14.37 -8.51 -4.04
CA LEU A 112 14.70 -8.06 -5.40
C LEU A 112 15.57 -6.80 -5.38
N ALA A 113 15.24 -5.81 -4.54
CA ALA A 113 16.04 -4.61 -4.40
C ALA A 113 17.48 -4.95 -3.97
N LEU A 114 17.65 -5.84 -2.98
CA LEU A 114 18.96 -6.29 -2.52
C LEU A 114 19.74 -7.05 -3.61
N VAL A 115 19.09 -8.00 -4.28
CA VAL A 115 19.72 -8.83 -5.30
C VAL A 115 20.12 -7.99 -6.52
N VAL A 116 19.24 -7.15 -7.03
CA VAL A 116 19.53 -6.29 -8.19
C VAL A 116 20.63 -5.29 -7.82
N ALA A 117 20.54 -4.62 -6.66
CA ALA A 117 21.58 -3.68 -6.24
C ALA A 117 22.96 -4.34 -6.08
N ARG A 118 23.01 -5.61 -5.66
CA ARG A 118 24.28 -6.32 -5.39
C ARG A 118 24.87 -7.02 -6.60
N PHE A 119 24.04 -7.60 -7.46
CA PHE A 119 24.45 -8.52 -8.53
C PHE A 119 24.16 -7.99 -9.93
N ALA A 120 23.25 -7.02 -10.09
CA ALA A 120 22.90 -6.41 -11.37
C ALA A 120 22.69 -4.89 -11.23
N PRO A 121 23.72 -4.13 -10.80
CA PRO A 121 23.59 -2.69 -10.51
C PRO A 121 23.13 -1.87 -11.73
N ASP A 122 23.42 -2.34 -12.95
CA ASP A 122 22.99 -1.70 -14.20
C ASP A 122 21.48 -1.82 -14.45
N GLU A 123 20.78 -2.71 -13.74
CA GLU A 123 19.33 -2.96 -13.88
C GLU A 123 18.50 -2.35 -12.74
N VAL A 124 19.14 -1.55 -11.90
CA VAL A 124 18.51 -0.86 -10.76
C VAL A 124 17.39 0.10 -11.19
N TRP A 125 17.41 0.58 -12.43
CA TRP A 125 16.34 1.40 -13.03
C TRP A 125 14.97 0.71 -13.04
N MET A 126 14.93 -0.63 -12.98
CA MET A 126 13.68 -1.41 -12.96
C MET A 126 12.99 -1.40 -11.59
N LEU A 127 13.74 -1.14 -10.50
CA LEU A 127 13.24 -1.30 -9.13
C LEU A 127 11.97 -0.48 -8.81
N PRO A 128 11.85 0.80 -9.22
CA PRO A 128 10.62 1.57 -9.05
C PRO A 128 9.37 0.89 -9.63
N GLY A 129 9.49 0.33 -10.84
CA GLY A 129 8.38 -0.33 -11.53
C GLY A 129 8.06 -1.70 -10.95
N LEU A 130 9.09 -2.52 -10.68
CA LEU A 130 8.93 -3.82 -10.03
C LEU A 130 8.28 -3.70 -8.65
N TRP A 131 8.68 -2.70 -7.87
CA TRP A 131 8.09 -2.44 -6.56
C TRP A 131 6.58 -2.13 -6.68
N GLN A 132 6.18 -1.30 -7.63
CA GLN A 132 4.76 -0.98 -7.87
C GLN A 132 3.95 -2.19 -8.34
N VAL A 133 4.52 -3.03 -9.20
CA VAL A 133 3.89 -4.31 -9.61
C VAL A 133 3.64 -5.18 -8.39
N LEU A 134 4.62 -5.33 -7.50
CA LEU A 134 4.49 -6.12 -6.28
C LEU A 134 3.47 -5.54 -5.31
N VAL A 135 3.42 -4.21 -5.15
CA VAL A 135 2.38 -3.54 -4.35
C VAL A 135 0.99 -3.84 -4.92
N GLY A 136 0.82 -3.73 -6.24
CA GLY A 136 -0.43 -4.07 -6.92
C GLY A 136 -0.84 -5.53 -6.69
N LEU A 137 0.10 -6.47 -6.84
CA LEU A 137 -0.12 -7.88 -6.58
C LEU A 137 -0.49 -8.16 -5.10
N GLY A 138 0.16 -7.50 -4.14
CA GLY A 138 -0.17 -7.62 -2.72
C GLY A 138 -1.59 -7.14 -2.41
N LEU A 139 -2.02 -6.05 -3.06
CA LEU A 139 -3.39 -5.55 -2.96
C LEU A 139 -4.40 -6.51 -3.60
N PHE A 140 -4.08 -7.10 -4.75
CA PHE A 140 -4.91 -8.13 -5.39
C PHE A 140 -4.98 -9.42 -4.57
N ALA A 141 -3.89 -9.86 -3.95
CA ALA A 141 -3.90 -11.01 -3.06
C ALA A 141 -4.85 -10.78 -1.87
N SER A 142 -4.93 -9.54 -1.40
CA SER A 142 -5.85 -9.11 -0.33
C SER A 142 -7.30 -8.92 -0.79
N SER A 143 -7.63 -9.17 -2.06
CA SER A 143 -8.97 -8.94 -2.65
C SER A 143 -10.11 -9.72 -1.99
N ARG A 144 -9.82 -10.82 -1.30
CA ARG A 144 -10.81 -11.63 -0.58
C ARG A 144 -11.21 -11.03 0.78
N ILE A 145 -10.37 -10.13 1.29
CA ILE A 145 -10.48 -9.52 2.62
C ILE A 145 -10.91 -8.04 2.48
N LEU A 146 -10.42 -7.36 1.45
CA LEU A 146 -10.66 -5.94 1.20
C LEU A 146 -11.91 -5.68 0.34
N PRO A 147 -12.55 -4.50 0.44
CA PRO A 147 -13.65 -4.12 -0.43
C PRO A 147 -13.24 -4.11 -1.90
N ARG A 148 -14.22 -4.38 -2.78
CA ARG A 148 -14.02 -4.36 -4.24
C ARG A 148 -13.43 -3.03 -4.74
N ALA A 149 -13.75 -1.91 -4.09
CA ALA A 149 -13.19 -0.60 -4.42
C ALA A 149 -11.65 -0.56 -4.37
N VAL A 150 -11.02 -1.30 -3.44
CA VAL A 150 -9.56 -1.34 -3.28
C VAL A 150 -8.87 -2.08 -4.43
N GLN A 151 -9.59 -2.95 -5.15
CA GLN A 151 -9.04 -3.66 -6.31
C GLN A 151 -8.65 -2.69 -7.44
N GLY A 152 -9.36 -1.55 -7.57
CA GLY A 152 -8.99 -0.49 -8.50
C GLY A 152 -7.62 0.13 -8.19
N VAL A 153 -7.30 0.29 -6.90
CA VAL A 153 -5.98 0.77 -6.44
C VAL A 153 -4.89 -0.27 -6.74
N GLY A 154 -5.19 -1.56 -6.56
CA GLY A 154 -4.28 -2.65 -6.96
C GLY A 154 -3.98 -2.64 -8.46
N ALA A 155 -5.02 -2.47 -9.29
CA ALA A 155 -4.88 -2.34 -10.74
C ALA A 155 -4.05 -1.11 -11.13
N TRP A 156 -4.27 0.03 -10.45
CA TRP A 156 -3.49 1.24 -10.66
C TRP A 156 -2.00 1.01 -10.42
N TYR A 157 -1.61 0.43 -9.28
CA TYR A 157 -0.20 0.18 -8.99
C TYR A 157 0.43 -0.81 -9.97
N LEU A 158 -0.31 -1.85 -10.38
CA LEU A 158 0.15 -2.78 -11.40
C LEU A 158 0.42 -2.07 -12.73
N LEU A 159 -0.56 -1.32 -13.23
CA LEU A 159 -0.46 -0.60 -14.51
C LEU A 159 0.60 0.50 -14.47
N ALA A 160 0.67 1.26 -13.38
CA ALA A 160 1.69 2.28 -13.19
C ALA A 160 3.10 1.67 -13.14
N GLY A 161 3.27 0.53 -12.44
CA GLY A 161 4.54 -0.19 -12.41
C GLY A 161 4.98 -0.67 -13.80
N LEU A 162 4.07 -1.27 -14.57
CA LEU A 162 4.34 -1.67 -15.95
C LEU A 162 4.63 -0.49 -16.87
N ALA A 163 3.90 0.62 -16.73
CA ALA A 163 4.14 1.84 -17.48
C ALA A 163 5.50 2.46 -17.14
N VAL A 164 5.89 2.48 -15.86
CA VAL A 164 7.22 2.93 -15.42
C VAL A 164 8.32 2.05 -16.03
N LEU A 165 8.14 0.73 -16.06
CA LEU A 165 9.11 -0.16 -16.71
C LEU A 165 9.21 0.13 -18.22
N ALA A 166 8.08 0.31 -18.91
CA ALA A 166 8.07 0.58 -20.34
C ALA A 166 8.71 1.93 -20.69
N VAL A 167 8.37 2.99 -19.96
CA VAL A 167 8.89 4.34 -20.21
C VAL A 167 10.36 4.47 -19.81
N SER A 168 10.76 3.88 -18.69
CA SER A 168 12.15 3.95 -18.22
C SER A 168 13.09 3.03 -19.01
N ALA A 169 12.58 2.05 -19.77
CA ALA A 169 13.42 1.12 -20.52
C ALA A 169 14.28 1.80 -21.60
N GLU A 170 13.81 2.90 -22.20
CA GLU A 170 14.54 3.61 -23.25
C GLU A 170 15.78 4.33 -22.71
N THR A 171 15.65 4.97 -21.54
CA THR A 171 16.70 5.83 -20.97
C THR A 171 17.48 5.16 -19.85
N ARG A 172 16.92 4.09 -19.26
CA ARG A 172 17.38 3.46 -18.01
C ARG A 172 17.63 4.47 -16.89
N ALA A 173 16.98 5.64 -16.96
CA ALA A 173 17.22 6.74 -16.05
C ALA A 173 16.38 6.60 -14.79
N LEU A 174 16.99 6.88 -13.64
CA LEU A 174 16.28 6.98 -12.37
C LEU A 174 15.62 8.35 -12.26
N SER A 175 14.30 8.38 -12.19
CA SER A 175 13.52 9.60 -11.99
C SER A 175 12.71 9.50 -10.69
N PRO A 176 12.81 10.47 -9.77
CA PRO A 176 12.02 10.48 -8.53
C PRO A 176 10.50 10.40 -8.76
N TRP A 177 10.04 10.95 -9.89
CA TRP A 177 8.63 11.01 -10.25
C TRP A 177 8.04 9.65 -10.60
N THR A 178 8.87 8.69 -11.02
CA THR A 178 8.44 7.31 -11.33
C THR A 178 7.89 6.59 -10.11
N MET A 179 8.26 7.00 -8.89
CA MET A 179 7.66 6.53 -7.65
C MET A 179 6.72 7.55 -7.04
N GLY A 180 7.10 8.83 -7.01
CA GLY A 180 6.32 9.88 -6.35
C GLY A 180 4.89 10.00 -6.87
N LEU A 181 4.69 10.08 -8.18
CA LEU A 181 3.35 10.29 -8.76
C LEU A 181 2.44 9.06 -8.59
N PRO A 182 2.88 7.83 -8.93
CA PRO A 182 2.04 6.65 -8.72
C PRO A 182 1.64 6.44 -7.25
N PHE A 183 2.57 6.69 -6.32
CA PHE A 183 2.27 6.57 -4.89
C PHE A 183 1.33 7.64 -4.38
N LEU A 184 1.53 8.90 -4.75
CA LEU A 184 0.61 9.98 -4.39
C LEU A 184 -0.82 9.67 -4.87
N LEU A 185 -0.98 9.32 -6.14
CA LEU A 185 -2.29 9.03 -6.73
C LEU A 185 -2.92 7.77 -6.13
N GLY A 186 -2.15 6.70 -5.97
CA GLY A 186 -2.64 5.44 -5.41
C GLY A 186 -3.05 5.56 -3.94
N GLN A 187 -2.24 6.25 -3.13
CA GLN A 187 -2.57 6.50 -1.72
C GLN A 187 -3.72 7.50 -1.56
N ALA A 188 -3.80 8.55 -2.39
CA ALA A 188 -4.94 9.47 -2.38
C ALA A 188 -6.25 8.76 -2.75
N TRP A 189 -6.22 7.87 -3.75
CA TRP A 189 -7.39 7.06 -4.10
C TRP A 189 -7.77 6.11 -2.97
N LEU A 190 -6.81 5.39 -2.38
CA LEU A 190 -7.07 4.52 -1.24
C LEU A 190 -7.65 5.30 -0.05
N ALA A 191 -7.09 6.47 0.26
CA ALA A 191 -7.62 7.37 1.28
C ALA A 191 -9.05 7.82 0.98
N GLY A 192 -9.35 8.16 -0.28
CA GLY A 192 -10.69 8.51 -0.73
C GLY A 192 -11.70 7.37 -0.51
N ILE A 193 -11.34 6.13 -0.87
CA ILE A 193 -12.17 4.94 -0.62
C ILE A 193 -12.48 4.81 0.88
N ILE A 194 -11.45 4.95 1.72
CA ILE A 194 -11.62 4.84 3.17
C ILE A 194 -12.47 5.98 3.73
N HIS A 195 -12.28 7.21 3.23
CA HIS A 195 -13.06 8.37 3.65
C HIS A 195 -14.54 8.26 3.27
N HIS A 196 -14.85 7.86 2.03
CA HIS A 196 -16.23 7.66 1.59
C HIS A 196 -16.93 6.53 2.33
N ALA A 197 -16.23 5.42 2.60
CA ALA A 197 -16.76 4.32 3.40
C ALA A 197 -17.08 4.75 4.85
N ALA A 198 -16.30 5.67 5.41
CA ALA A 198 -16.60 6.25 6.72
C ALA A 198 -17.83 7.19 6.69
N ARG A 199 -17.97 8.04 5.65
CA ARG A 199 -19.06 9.02 5.53
C ARG A 199 -20.44 8.39 5.30
N ALA A 200 -20.54 7.38 4.43
CA ALA A 200 -21.82 6.74 4.12
C ALA A 200 -22.54 6.18 5.36
N PHE A 201 -21.79 5.90 6.43
CA PHE A 201 -22.33 5.42 7.70
C PHE A 201 -22.88 6.55 8.60
N ASP A 202 -22.30 7.76 8.54
CA ASP A 202 -22.76 8.88 9.35
C ASP A 202 -24.08 9.47 8.83
N ASP A 203 -24.34 9.37 7.52
CA ASP A 203 -25.59 9.83 6.89
C ASP A 203 -26.79 8.87 7.14
N ASP A 204 -26.53 7.61 7.53
CA ASP A 204 -27.56 6.60 7.85
C ASP A 204 -28.03 6.64 9.33
N ARG A 205 -27.60 7.65 10.12
CA ARG A 205 -27.96 7.85 11.53
C ARG A 205 -28.94 9.01 11.74
#